data_AF-X1FRJ4-F1
#
_entry.id   AF-X1FRJ4-F1
#
_cell.length_a   1.000
_cell.length_b   1.000
_cell.length_c   1.000
_cell.angle_alpha   90.00
_cell.angle_beta   90.00
_cell.angle_gamma   90.00
#
_symmetry.space_group_name_H-M   'P 1'
#
loop_
_entity.id
_entity.type
_entity.pdbx_description
1 polymer ?
#
loop_
_entity_poly.entity_id
_entity_poly.type
_entity_poly.pdbx_seq_one_letter_code
_entity_poly.pdbx_strand_id
1 'polypeptide(L)'
;CTALDLTRYYSGAKIVGSLSRQMHYIRSGLADVVVVDEQCVHLRAFEQAKLVGAPFIATNEKIMAGLPDRTDDPAEEIIDDLVSGKVDGALILDPIKAGKVIAEVAVKVKPIRKGRSAVPDEDGCITMAMNCNGCGNCQRNCPNDLPIVEGVRLAKEGDFSVLAEQCYDACLDCGRCEADCMKNVSPLTLIMYAGRDRIRNEKYNCRSGRGPIQDTEIRNVGAPIVLGEIPGIVAIIGCANYGKEIQELYLLAEEFCVRNYIVVVSGCAAMDIGLVKNE
;
A
#
# COMPACT_ATOMS: atom_id res chain seq x y z
N CYS A 1 -3.83 -4.85 -7.95
CA CYS A 1 -3.79 -5.83 -9.06
C CYS A 1 -2.53 -5.69 -9.91
N THR A 2 -2.20 -4.48 -10.39
CA THR A 2 -0.99 -4.22 -11.19
C THR A 2 0.30 -4.85 -10.64
N ALA A 3 0.51 -4.85 -9.32
CA ALA A 3 1.66 -5.52 -8.70
C ALA A 3 1.71 -7.05 -8.91
N LEU A 4 0.55 -7.73 -8.90
CA LEU A 4 0.45 -9.17 -9.21
C LEU A 4 0.67 -9.42 -10.70
N ASP A 5 0.08 -8.60 -11.57
CA ASP A 5 0.22 -8.79 -13.01
C ASP A 5 1.63 -8.49 -13.52
N LEU A 6 2.29 -7.46 -12.97
CA LEU A 6 3.67 -7.14 -13.30
C LEU A 6 4.63 -8.28 -12.90
N THR A 7 4.39 -8.93 -11.76
CA THR A 7 5.19 -10.08 -11.31
C THR A 7 4.87 -11.38 -12.06
N ARG A 8 3.81 -11.41 -12.88
CA ARG A 8 3.58 -12.49 -13.87
C ARG A 8 4.42 -12.28 -15.13
N TYR A 9 4.75 -11.04 -15.46
CA TYR A 9 5.52 -10.69 -16.66
C TYR A 9 7.04 -10.58 -16.40
N TYR A 10 7.44 -10.00 -15.27
CA TYR A 10 8.84 -9.72 -14.94
C TYR A 10 9.21 -10.26 -13.56
N SER A 11 10.10 -11.26 -13.51
CA SER A 11 10.54 -11.92 -12.28
C SER A 11 11.36 -11.04 -11.34
N GLY A 12 11.91 -9.92 -11.83
CA GLY A 12 12.62 -8.95 -11.00
C GLY A 12 11.71 -7.97 -10.24
N ALA A 13 10.42 -7.92 -10.57
CA ALA A 13 9.46 -7.07 -9.87
C ALA A 13 9.19 -7.57 -8.44
N LYS A 14 8.85 -6.65 -7.54
CA LYS A 14 8.44 -6.95 -6.17
C LYS A 14 7.05 -6.37 -5.91
N ILE A 15 6.33 -6.97 -4.97
CA ILE A 15 5.02 -6.49 -4.51
C ILE A 15 5.23 -5.66 -3.25
N VAL A 16 4.71 -4.44 -3.25
CA VAL A 16 4.70 -3.58 -2.05
C VAL A 16 3.63 -4.07 -1.07
N GLY A 17 2.41 -4.28 -1.55
CA GLY A 17 1.31 -4.75 -0.73
C GLY A 17 -0.06 -4.43 -1.35
N SER A 18 -1.09 -4.60 -0.54
CA SER A 18 -2.49 -4.35 -0.88
C SER A 18 -2.86 -2.87 -0.89
N LEU A 19 -4.14 -2.58 -1.14
CA LEU A 19 -4.72 -1.22 -1.17
C LEU A 19 -4.33 -0.38 0.07
N SER A 20 -4.31 -1.01 1.25
CA SER A 20 -4.06 -0.38 2.56
C SER A 20 -2.58 -0.13 2.86
N ARG A 21 -1.71 -0.15 1.85
CA ARG A 21 -0.27 0.14 1.98
C ARG A 21 0.19 1.31 1.12
N GLN A 22 -0.71 1.95 0.37
CA GLN A 22 -0.36 2.98 -0.61
C GLN A 22 0.26 4.24 0.01
N MET A 23 -0.44 4.88 0.96
CA MET A 23 0.10 6.09 1.58
C MET A 23 1.28 5.74 2.48
N HIS A 24 1.25 4.59 3.17
CA HIS A 24 2.40 4.10 3.93
C HIS A 24 3.67 4.06 3.07
N TYR A 25 3.59 3.44 1.89
CA TYR A 25 4.76 3.33 1.00
C TYR A 25 5.17 4.69 0.43
N ILE A 26 4.23 5.53 -0.02
CA ILE A 26 4.56 6.84 -0.59
C ILE A 26 5.21 7.75 0.46
N ARG A 27 4.64 7.83 1.67
CA ARG A 27 5.14 8.68 2.77
C ARG A 27 6.48 8.25 3.33
N SER A 28 6.80 6.96 3.26
CA SER A 28 8.13 6.47 3.62
C SER A 28 9.24 7.12 2.77
N GLY A 29 8.89 7.69 1.62
CA GLY A 29 9.81 8.31 0.69
C GLY A 29 10.62 7.33 -0.16
N LEU A 30 10.38 6.02 -0.01
CA LEU A 30 11.06 4.96 -0.75
C LEU A 30 10.75 4.96 -2.26
N ALA A 31 9.56 5.42 -2.66
CA ALA A 31 9.17 5.50 -4.06
C ALA A 31 9.86 6.70 -4.71
N ASP A 32 10.84 6.48 -5.60
CA ASP A 32 11.54 7.55 -6.34
C ASP A 32 10.61 8.29 -7.32
N VAL A 33 9.65 7.57 -7.92
CA VAL A 33 8.57 8.06 -8.79
C VAL A 33 7.30 7.30 -8.41
N VAL A 34 6.16 7.99 -8.42
CA VAL A 34 4.84 7.37 -8.23
C VAL A 34 4.11 7.36 -9.55
N VAL A 35 3.68 6.18 -10.00
CA VAL A 35 2.93 6.01 -11.24
C VAL A 35 1.56 5.44 -10.92
N VAL A 36 0.52 6.01 -11.50
CA VAL A 36 -0.86 5.54 -11.31
C VAL A 36 -1.52 5.21 -12.64
N ASP A 37 -2.24 4.09 -12.63
CA ASP A 37 -3.09 3.61 -13.71
C ASP A 37 -4.56 3.96 -13.41
N GLU A 38 -5.37 2.98 -13.04
CA GLU A 38 -6.80 3.12 -12.77
C GLU A 38 -7.22 2.17 -11.64
N GLN A 39 -8.36 2.49 -11.01
CA GLN A 39 -9.03 1.66 -9.99
C GLN A 39 -8.22 1.48 -8.70
N CYS A 40 -8.89 1.67 -7.55
CA CYS A 40 -8.27 1.48 -6.23
C CYS A 40 -7.01 2.34 -5.98
N VAL A 41 -6.79 3.39 -6.76
CA VAL A 41 -5.73 4.39 -6.50
C VAL A 41 -6.19 5.33 -5.40
N HIS A 42 -5.37 5.51 -4.37
CA HIS A 42 -5.70 6.41 -3.28
C HIS A 42 -5.77 7.86 -3.78
N LEU A 43 -6.89 8.56 -3.54
CA LEU A 43 -7.13 9.90 -4.10
C LEU A 43 -6.10 10.95 -3.62
N ARG A 44 -5.53 10.75 -2.43
CA ARG A 44 -4.47 11.61 -1.87
C ARG A 44 -3.06 11.23 -2.33
N ALA A 45 -2.89 10.23 -3.21
CA ALA A 45 -1.57 9.75 -3.61
C ALA A 45 -0.70 10.86 -4.21
N PHE A 46 -1.28 11.76 -5.02
CA PHE A 46 -0.55 12.90 -5.57
C PHE A 46 -0.05 13.86 -4.49
N GLU A 47 -0.93 14.24 -3.55
CA GLU A 47 -0.55 15.06 -2.40
C GLU A 47 0.56 14.41 -1.56
N GLN A 48 0.48 13.09 -1.33
CA GLN A 48 1.49 12.37 -0.56
C GLN A 48 2.84 12.31 -1.29
N ALA A 49 2.82 12.13 -2.62
CA ALA A 49 4.03 12.13 -3.44
C ALA A 49 4.75 13.48 -3.37
N LYS A 50 3.99 14.59 -3.39
CA LYS A 50 4.54 15.95 -3.24
C LYS A 50 5.26 16.15 -1.91
N LEU A 51 4.74 15.62 -0.80
CA LEU A 51 5.39 15.74 0.52
C LEU A 51 6.79 15.15 0.55
N VAL A 52 7.04 14.10 -0.24
CA VAL A 52 8.36 13.45 -0.33
C VAL A 52 9.16 13.88 -1.56
N GLY A 53 8.63 14.82 -2.36
CA GLY A 53 9.20 15.31 -3.60
C GLY A 53 9.25 14.28 -4.72
N ALA A 54 8.42 13.23 -4.67
CA ALA A 54 8.36 12.21 -5.73
C ALA A 54 7.56 12.74 -6.92
N PRO A 55 8.11 12.72 -8.16
CA PRO A 55 7.33 13.00 -9.35
C PRO A 55 6.17 12.01 -9.47
N PHE A 56 5.01 12.54 -9.83
CA PHE A 56 3.78 11.77 -9.96
C PHE A 56 3.32 11.69 -11.42
N ILE A 57 3.20 10.49 -11.96
CA ILE A 57 2.85 10.27 -13.37
C ILE A 57 1.53 9.52 -13.44
N ALA A 58 0.52 10.14 -14.06
CA ALA A 58 -0.72 9.47 -14.41
C ALA A 58 -0.64 8.91 -15.84
N THR A 59 -1.07 7.68 -16.05
CA THR A 59 -0.98 7.02 -17.37
C THR A 59 -2.33 6.52 -17.90
N ASN A 60 -3.44 6.97 -17.32
CA ASN A 60 -4.77 6.50 -17.69
C ASN A 60 -5.79 7.65 -17.62
N GLU A 61 -6.64 7.74 -18.63
CA GLU A 61 -7.70 8.75 -18.73
C GLU A 61 -8.74 8.68 -17.60
N LYS A 62 -8.88 7.53 -16.93
CA LYS A 62 -9.80 7.39 -15.79
C LYS A 62 -9.28 8.06 -14.52
N ILE A 63 -7.96 8.27 -14.40
CA ILE A 63 -7.33 8.95 -13.26
C ILE A 63 -6.24 9.87 -13.78
N MET A 64 -6.62 11.10 -14.13
CA MET A 64 -5.69 12.12 -14.63
C MET A 64 -5.08 12.99 -13.51
N ALA A 65 -5.62 12.88 -12.28
CA ALA A 65 -5.16 13.60 -11.08
C ALA A 65 -5.05 15.15 -11.23
N GLY A 66 -5.73 15.75 -12.21
CA GLY A 66 -5.64 17.19 -12.50
C GLY A 66 -4.26 17.64 -13.01
N LEU A 67 -3.43 16.71 -13.48
CA LEU A 67 -2.09 16.98 -13.99
C LEU A 67 -2.15 17.59 -15.41
N PRO A 68 -1.13 18.38 -15.80
CA PRO A 68 -1.00 18.81 -17.18
C PRO A 68 -0.83 17.60 -18.09
N ASP A 69 -1.61 17.56 -19.18
CA ASP A 69 -1.42 16.57 -20.24
C ASP A 69 -0.16 16.92 -21.03
N ARG A 70 0.81 16.02 -21.00
CA ARG A 70 2.10 16.11 -21.71
C ARG A 70 2.24 14.99 -22.73
N THR A 71 1.13 14.35 -23.13
CA THR A 71 1.15 13.20 -24.02
C THR A 71 1.79 13.52 -25.37
N ASP A 72 1.66 14.75 -25.87
CA ASP A 72 2.21 15.17 -27.17
C ASP A 72 3.61 15.79 -27.08
N ASP A 73 4.07 16.15 -25.88
CA ASP A 73 5.36 16.80 -25.67
C ASP A 73 6.54 15.86 -25.90
N PRO A 74 7.74 16.37 -26.26
CA PRO A 74 8.96 15.58 -26.34
C PRO A 74 9.29 14.91 -24.99
N ALA A 75 9.64 13.63 -25.01
CA ALA A 75 9.89 12.86 -23.78
C ALA A 75 10.99 13.48 -22.92
N GLU A 76 12.04 13.97 -23.56
CA GLU A 76 13.20 14.63 -22.95
C GLU A 76 12.80 15.87 -22.15
N GLU A 77 11.91 16.71 -22.69
CA GLU A 77 11.42 17.91 -22.00
C GLU A 77 10.61 17.55 -20.75
N ILE A 78 9.79 16.50 -20.83
CA ILE A 78 9.01 16.01 -19.69
C ILE A 78 9.96 15.48 -18.59
N ILE A 79 10.99 14.73 -18.97
CA ILE A 79 11.98 14.19 -18.04
C ILE A 79 12.71 15.34 -17.34
N ASP A 80 13.18 16.34 -18.07
CA ASP A 80 13.93 17.46 -17.50
C ASP A 80 13.06 18.31 -16.57
N ASP A 81 11.80 18.58 -16.95
CA ASP A 81 10.84 19.30 -16.11
C ASP A 81 10.53 18.55 -14.79
N LEU A 82 10.35 17.23 -14.84
CA LEU A 82 10.09 16.40 -13.65
C LEU A 82 11.34 16.26 -12.75
N VAL A 83 12.52 16.06 -13.35
CA VAL A 83 13.79 15.90 -12.61
C VAL A 83 14.21 17.20 -11.93
N SER A 84 13.98 18.34 -12.59
CA SER A 84 14.29 19.66 -12.02
C SER A 84 13.29 20.11 -10.94
N GLY A 85 12.13 19.45 -10.84
CA GLY A 85 11.05 19.83 -9.93
C GLY A 85 10.27 21.07 -10.39
N LYS A 86 10.38 21.44 -11.67
CA LYS A 86 9.58 22.53 -12.27
C LYS A 86 8.09 22.19 -12.26
N VAL A 87 7.76 20.91 -12.41
CA VAL A 87 6.41 20.36 -12.25
C VAL A 87 6.44 19.15 -11.32
N ASP A 88 5.40 19.01 -10.49
CA ASP A 88 5.30 17.89 -9.53
C ASP A 88 4.82 16.58 -10.20
N GLY A 89 4.31 16.65 -11.42
CA GLY A 89 3.74 15.52 -12.12
C GLY A 89 3.25 15.84 -13.52
N ALA A 90 2.90 14.78 -14.26
CA ALA A 90 2.42 14.86 -15.64
C ALA A 90 1.44 13.73 -15.94
N LEU A 91 0.49 14.00 -16.85
CA LEU A 91 -0.31 12.97 -17.50
C LEU A 91 0.35 12.58 -18.82
N ILE A 92 0.54 11.27 -19.04
CA ILE A 92 1.14 10.72 -20.27
C ILE A 92 0.33 9.49 -20.69
N LEU A 93 -0.51 9.63 -21.72
CA LEU A 93 -1.41 8.57 -22.18
C LEU A 93 -0.76 7.61 -23.18
N ASP A 94 0.33 8.01 -23.84
CA ASP A 94 1.13 7.12 -24.69
C ASP A 94 1.94 6.17 -23.78
N PRO A 95 1.69 4.85 -23.81
CA PRO A 95 2.33 3.90 -22.91
C PRO A 95 3.83 3.71 -23.20
N ILE A 96 4.28 3.86 -24.44
CA ILE A 96 5.69 3.74 -24.82
C ILE A 96 6.46 4.96 -24.30
N LYS A 97 5.91 6.16 -24.52
CA LYS A 97 6.48 7.40 -23.99
C LYS A 97 6.50 7.38 -22.46
N ALA A 98 5.39 7.00 -21.82
CA ALA A 98 5.29 6.88 -20.37
C ALA A 98 6.37 5.92 -19.83
N GLY A 99 6.54 4.74 -20.43
CA GLY A 99 7.57 3.78 -20.01
C GLY A 99 8.99 4.35 -20.02
N LYS A 100 9.36 5.08 -21.08
CA LYS A 100 10.66 5.77 -21.18
C LYS A 100 10.80 6.84 -20.08
N VAL A 101 9.82 7.74 -19.96
CA VAL A 101 9.84 8.85 -19.00
C VAL A 101 9.94 8.33 -17.58
N ILE A 102 9.11 7.35 -17.20
CA ILE A 102 9.10 6.74 -15.86
C ILE A 102 10.49 6.17 -15.51
N ALA A 103 11.08 5.37 -16.40
CA ALA A 103 12.35 4.71 -16.15
C ALA A 103 13.51 5.72 -15.99
N GLU A 104 13.60 6.71 -16.89
CA GLU A 104 14.67 7.71 -16.84
C GLU A 104 14.53 8.67 -15.65
N VAL A 105 13.31 9.14 -15.36
CA VAL A 105 13.04 10.00 -14.20
C VAL A 105 13.40 9.28 -12.91
N ALA A 106 13.02 8.01 -12.74
CA ALA A 106 13.34 7.23 -11.55
C ALA A 106 14.85 7.16 -11.28
N VAL A 107 15.66 6.94 -12.31
CA VAL A 107 17.13 6.89 -12.19
C VAL A 107 17.71 8.26 -11.85
N LYS A 108 17.25 9.32 -12.53
CA LYS A 108 17.79 10.69 -12.39
C LYS A 108 17.39 11.34 -11.05
N VAL A 109 16.19 11.07 -10.54
CA VAL A 109 15.66 11.68 -9.32
C VAL A 109 16.19 11.02 -8.04
N LYS A 110 16.49 9.72 -8.08
CA LYS A 110 17.01 8.96 -6.94
C LYS A 110 18.16 9.64 -6.16
N PRO A 111 19.25 10.15 -6.79
CA PRO A 111 20.30 10.85 -6.06
C PRO A 111 19.84 12.17 -5.45
N ILE A 112 18.89 12.87 -6.08
CA ILE A 112 18.35 14.17 -5.63
C ILE A 112 17.47 13.99 -4.38
N ARG A 113 16.70 12.90 -4.33
CA ARG A 113 15.75 12.60 -3.26
C ARG A 113 16.28 11.71 -2.14
N LYS A 114 17.56 11.34 -2.19
CA LYS A 114 18.16 10.41 -1.23
C LYS A 114 17.86 10.84 0.22
N GLY A 115 17.20 9.96 0.97
CA GLY A 115 16.90 10.18 2.39
C GLY A 115 15.66 11.05 2.68
N ARG A 116 14.85 11.40 1.67
CA ARG A 116 13.57 12.07 1.88
C ARG A 116 12.54 11.11 2.49
N SER A 117 11.78 11.61 3.46
CA SER A 117 10.65 10.94 4.10
C SER A 117 9.65 12.00 4.56
N ALA A 118 8.36 11.70 4.52
CA ALA A 118 7.31 12.53 5.12
C ALA A 118 7.00 12.12 6.57
N VAL A 119 7.60 11.03 7.05
CA VAL A 119 7.53 10.59 8.44
C VAL A 119 8.68 11.26 9.21
N PRO A 120 8.39 12.10 10.24
CA PRO A 120 9.40 12.70 11.10
C PRO A 120 10.18 11.66 11.91
N ASP A 121 11.27 12.11 12.54
CA ASP A 121 11.97 11.37 13.59
C ASP A 121 11.16 11.35 14.91
N GLU A 122 11.75 10.77 15.96
CA GLU A 122 11.09 10.63 17.27
C GLU A 122 10.64 11.97 17.84
N ASP A 123 11.56 12.93 17.93
CA ASP A 123 11.31 14.25 18.50
C ASP A 123 10.26 15.01 17.68
N GLY A 124 10.31 14.89 16.35
CA GLY A 124 9.29 15.44 15.46
C GLY A 124 7.92 14.81 15.68
N CYS A 125 7.86 13.49 15.90
CA CYS A 125 6.62 12.77 16.20
C CYS A 125 6.06 13.15 17.58
N ILE A 126 6.89 13.25 18.61
CA ILE A 126 6.50 13.70 19.96
C ILE A 126 5.97 15.14 19.87
N THR A 127 6.68 16.03 19.18
CA THR A 127 6.27 17.43 18.99
C THR A 127 4.93 17.53 18.26
N MET A 128 4.71 16.72 17.23
CA MET A 128 3.42 16.63 16.55
C MET A 128 2.33 16.15 17.51
N ALA A 129 2.59 15.10 18.29
CA ALA A 129 1.64 14.56 19.26
C ALA A 129 1.25 15.57 20.34
N MET A 130 2.17 16.45 20.78
CA MET A 130 1.90 17.50 21.76
C MET A 130 0.79 18.46 21.36
N ASN A 131 0.55 18.67 20.06
CA ASN A 131 -0.55 19.50 19.57
C ASN A 131 -1.94 18.88 19.82
N CYS A 132 -2.01 17.58 20.11
CA CYS A 132 -3.26 16.87 20.35
C CYS A 132 -3.94 17.37 21.63
N ASN A 133 -5.23 17.67 21.55
CA ASN A 133 -6.06 18.09 22.69
C ASN A 133 -7.00 16.98 23.22
N GLY A 134 -6.88 15.74 22.72
CA GLY A 134 -7.69 14.61 23.19
C GLY A 134 -9.17 14.65 22.83
N CYS A 135 -9.58 15.41 21.80
CA CYS A 135 -11.01 15.58 21.46
C CYS A 135 -11.74 14.30 20.96
N GLY A 136 -11.00 13.29 20.50
CA GLY A 136 -11.54 12.00 20.05
C GLY A 136 -12.11 11.94 18.64
N ASN A 137 -12.05 13.01 17.84
CA ASN A 137 -12.58 13.00 16.47
C ASN A 137 -11.90 11.95 15.58
N CYS A 138 -10.57 11.85 15.66
CA CYS A 138 -9.79 10.90 14.86
C CYS A 138 -10.18 9.45 15.08
N GLN A 139 -10.47 9.07 16.33
CA GLN A 139 -10.92 7.72 16.68
C GLN A 139 -12.38 7.49 16.28
N ARG A 140 -13.29 8.44 16.56
CA ARG A 140 -14.70 8.34 16.14
C ARG A 140 -14.88 8.20 14.62
N ASN A 141 -13.99 8.81 13.83
CA ASN A 141 -14.02 8.70 12.37
C ASN A 141 -13.18 7.53 11.82
N CYS A 142 -12.46 6.81 12.69
CA CYS A 142 -11.73 5.61 12.30
C CYS A 142 -12.74 4.50 11.97
N PRO A 143 -12.71 3.90 10.76
CA PRO A 143 -13.62 2.81 10.42
C PRO A 143 -13.48 1.58 11.34
N ASN A 144 -12.30 1.39 11.91
CA ASN A 144 -11.98 0.27 12.81
C ASN A 144 -11.95 0.66 14.29
N ASP A 145 -12.39 1.89 14.64
CA ASP A 145 -12.38 2.42 16.02
C ASP A 145 -11.06 2.17 16.78
N LEU A 146 -9.94 2.36 16.08
CA LEU A 146 -8.61 2.13 16.64
C LEU A 146 -8.38 3.05 17.85
N PRO A 147 -7.60 2.62 18.87
CA PRO A 147 -7.33 3.39 20.10
C PRO A 147 -6.35 4.56 19.86
N ILE A 148 -6.63 5.38 18.85
CA ILE A 148 -5.79 6.48 18.37
C ILE A 148 -5.62 7.54 19.45
N VAL A 149 -6.67 7.87 20.19
CA VAL A 149 -6.60 8.93 21.21
C VAL A 149 -5.59 8.56 22.28
N GLU A 150 -5.65 7.32 22.75
CA GLU A 150 -4.73 6.80 23.76
C GLU A 150 -3.32 6.67 23.20
N GLY A 151 -3.17 6.13 21.98
CA GLY A 151 -1.86 6.03 21.33
C GLY A 151 -1.20 7.40 21.12
N VAL A 152 -1.94 8.43 20.72
CA VAL A 152 -1.40 9.80 20.59
C VAL A 152 -1.11 10.44 21.94
N ARG A 153 -1.88 10.11 22.99
CA ARG A 153 -1.61 10.58 24.36
C ARG A 153 -0.26 10.05 24.85
N LEU A 154 -0.03 8.74 24.72
CA LEU A 154 1.22 8.08 25.09
C LEU A 154 2.40 8.55 24.23
N ALA A 155 2.17 8.82 22.95
CA ALA A 155 3.22 9.34 22.06
C ALA A 155 3.79 10.69 22.51
N LYS A 156 3.07 11.48 23.32
CA LYS A 156 3.61 12.71 23.94
C LYS A 156 4.74 12.43 24.93
N GLU A 157 4.72 11.25 25.52
CA GLU A 157 5.70 10.79 26.52
C GLU A 157 6.80 9.93 25.86
N GLY A 158 6.80 9.82 24.52
CA GLY A 158 7.73 8.98 23.76
C GLY A 158 7.30 7.51 23.68
N ASP A 159 6.14 7.14 24.21
CA ASP A 159 5.62 5.78 24.14
C ASP A 159 4.72 5.59 22.90
N PHE A 160 5.19 4.80 21.94
CA PHE A 160 4.47 4.50 20.70
C PHE A 160 3.87 3.08 20.68
N SER A 161 3.91 2.35 21.80
CA SER A 161 3.50 0.93 21.89
C SER A 161 2.07 0.69 21.41
N VAL A 162 1.09 1.47 21.88
CA VAL A 162 -0.32 1.34 21.47
C VAL A 162 -0.50 1.56 19.97
N LEU A 163 0.22 2.51 19.38
CA LEU A 163 0.16 2.78 17.94
C LEU A 163 0.81 1.64 17.13
N ALA A 164 1.93 1.10 17.61
CA ALA A 164 2.64 0.01 16.96
C ALA A 164 1.89 -1.33 17.04
N GLU A 165 1.34 -1.66 18.22
CA GLU A 165 0.81 -2.99 18.51
C GLU A 165 -0.68 -3.11 18.18
N GLN A 166 -1.48 -2.08 18.47
CA GLN A 166 -2.94 -2.16 18.37
C GLN A 166 -3.48 -1.42 17.14
N CYS A 167 -2.72 -0.49 16.57
CA CYS A 167 -3.20 0.31 15.45
C CYS A 167 -2.58 -0.09 14.11
N TYR A 168 -1.29 -0.40 14.06
CA TYR A 168 -0.56 -0.57 12.79
C TYR A 168 -1.15 -1.64 11.86
N ASP A 169 -1.33 -2.88 12.34
CA ASP A 169 -1.81 -3.99 11.49
C ASP A 169 -3.32 -3.94 11.21
N ALA A 170 -4.08 -3.17 11.99
CA ALA A 170 -5.50 -2.93 11.81
C ALA A 170 -5.81 -1.60 11.11
N CYS A 171 -4.79 -0.81 10.75
CA CYS A 171 -4.96 0.45 10.05
C CYS A 171 -5.25 0.22 8.57
N LEU A 172 -6.29 0.88 8.06
CA LEU A 172 -6.67 0.82 6.64
C LEU A 172 -5.93 1.83 5.75
N ASP A 173 -5.01 2.61 6.32
CA ASP A 173 -4.24 3.63 5.58
C ASP A 173 -5.12 4.66 4.84
N CYS A 174 -6.28 5.02 5.43
CA CYS A 174 -7.31 5.83 4.76
C CYS A 174 -7.19 7.35 5.00
N GLY A 175 -6.38 7.78 5.97
CA GLY A 175 -6.17 9.19 6.31
C GLY A 175 -7.38 9.96 6.87
N ARG A 176 -8.54 9.31 7.12
CA ARG A 176 -9.73 9.96 7.72
C ARG A 176 -9.45 10.64 9.05
N CYS A 177 -8.63 9.99 9.88
CA CYS A 177 -8.22 10.51 11.18
C CYS A 177 -7.45 11.83 11.10
N GLU A 178 -6.72 12.07 10.00
CA GLU A 178 -5.97 13.31 9.77
C GLU A 178 -6.87 14.42 9.26
N ALA A 179 -7.79 14.10 8.35
CA ALA A 179 -8.70 15.07 7.73
C ALA A 179 -9.57 15.78 8.77
N ASP A 180 -9.95 15.09 9.83
CA ASP A 180 -10.77 15.65 10.92
C ASP A 180 -9.95 16.32 12.03
N CYS A 181 -8.62 16.26 11.98
CA CYS A 181 -7.79 16.81 13.04
C CYS A 181 -7.71 18.34 12.95
N MET A 182 -8.33 19.03 13.91
CA MET A 182 -8.28 20.51 14.02
C MET A 182 -6.95 21.06 14.55
N LYS A 183 -5.99 20.19 14.86
CA LYS A 183 -4.70 20.53 15.49
C LYS A 183 -3.49 20.12 14.63
N ASN A 184 -3.72 19.73 13.38
CA ASN A 184 -2.69 19.27 12.46
C ASN A 184 -1.81 18.15 13.03
N VAL A 185 -2.40 17.29 13.88
CA VAL A 185 -1.79 16.03 14.28
C VAL A 185 -2.13 15.02 13.21
N SER A 186 -1.14 14.24 12.79
CA SER A 186 -1.33 13.13 11.85
C SER A 186 -1.24 11.79 12.59
N PRO A 187 -2.37 11.20 13.03
CA PRO A 187 -2.37 9.87 13.62
C PRO A 187 -1.78 8.80 12.71
N LEU A 188 -2.06 8.88 11.40
CA LEU A 188 -1.53 7.91 10.43
C LEU A 188 0.00 8.01 10.34
N THR A 189 0.58 9.21 10.31
CA THR A 189 2.05 9.37 10.36
C THR A 189 2.63 8.84 11.67
N LEU A 190 1.97 9.05 12.82
CA LEU A 190 2.42 8.52 14.10
C LEU A 190 2.35 6.98 14.15
N ILE A 191 1.30 6.38 13.57
CA ILE A 191 1.19 4.92 13.40
C ILE A 191 2.32 4.38 12.51
N MET A 192 2.63 5.07 11.42
CA MET A 192 3.75 4.69 10.55
C MET A 192 5.11 4.78 11.26
N TYR A 193 5.33 5.84 12.05
CA TYR A 193 6.54 5.97 12.86
C TYR A 193 6.65 4.85 13.89
N ALA A 194 5.53 4.54 14.57
CA ALA A 194 5.46 3.45 15.55
C ALA A 194 5.77 2.09 14.92
N GLY A 195 5.25 1.83 13.71
CA GLY A 195 5.48 0.59 12.96
C GLY A 195 6.80 0.50 12.19
N ARG A 196 7.70 1.49 12.29
CA ARG A 196 8.90 1.61 11.42
C ARG A 196 9.79 0.36 11.40
N ASP A 197 9.99 -0.28 12.56
CA ASP A 197 10.83 -1.47 12.65
C ASP A 197 10.14 -2.69 12.03
N ARG A 198 8.81 -2.78 12.13
CA ARG A 198 8.03 -3.79 11.41
C ARG A 198 8.15 -3.56 9.91
N ILE A 199 7.82 -2.36 9.42
CA ILE A 199 7.92 -1.95 8.00
C ILE A 199 9.29 -2.33 7.42
N ARG A 200 10.38 -2.06 8.14
CA ARG A 200 11.76 -2.34 7.68
C ARG A 200 12.02 -3.84 7.47
N ASN A 201 11.36 -4.69 8.24
CA ASN A 201 11.54 -6.13 8.28
C ASN A 201 10.41 -6.91 7.60
N GLU A 202 9.37 -6.24 7.10
CA GLU A 202 8.26 -6.82 6.33
C GLU A 202 8.74 -7.33 4.95
N LYS A 203 9.37 -8.50 4.96
CA LYS A 203 9.84 -9.20 3.76
C LYS A 203 9.22 -10.58 3.72
N TYR A 204 8.33 -10.80 2.76
CA TYR A 204 7.55 -12.02 2.64
C TYR A 204 7.50 -12.54 1.21
N ASN A 205 6.92 -13.72 1.04
CA ASN A 205 6.74 -14.36 -0.25
C ASN A 205 5.25 -14.37 -0.63
N CYS A 206 4.96 -13.95 -1.85
CA CYS A 206 3.65 -14.11 -2.47
C CYS A 206 3.86 -14.85 -3.80
N ARG A 207 3.14 -15.96 -4.00
CA ARG A 207 3.24 -16.73 -5.24
C ARG A 207 2.64 -15.90 -6.39
N SER A 208 3.41 -15.76 -7.47
CA SER A 208 2.92 -15.07 -8.68
C SER A 208 1.65 -15.72 -9.22
N GLY A 209 0.77 -14.92 -9.81
CA GLY A 209 -0.56 -15.35 -10.25
C GLY A 209 -0.49 -16.51 -11.25
N ARG A 210 -0.97 -17.68 -10.84
CA ARG A 210 -0.82 -18.95 -11.59
C ARG A 210 -1.71 -19.10 -12.82
N GLY A 211 -2.64 -18.17 -13.06
CA GLY A 211 -3.61 -18.28 -14.15
C GLY A 211 -4.70 -19.34 -13.88
N PRO A 212 -5.36 -19.85 -14.94
CA PRO A 212 -6.50 -20.74 -14.80
C PRO A 212 -6.13 -22.11 -14.22
N ILE A 213 -7.14 -22.80 -13.69
CA ILE A 213 -7.05 -24.22 -13.34
C ILE A 213 -7.10 -25.04 -14.64
N GLN A 214 -6.14 -25.94 -14.82
CA GLN A 214 -6.02 -26.75 -16.03
C GLN A 214 -6.99 -27.93 -16.00
N ASP A 215 -7.42 -28.40 -17.16
CA ASP A 215 -8.26 -29.60 -17.26
C ASP A 215 -7.64 -30.83 -16.58
N THR A 216 -6.31 -30.93 -16.57
CA THR A 216 -5.58 -32.01 -15.88
C THR A 216 -5.86 -31.98 -14.39
N GLU A 217 -5.83 -30.81 -13.76
CA GLU A 217 -6.20 -30.64 -12.35
C GLU A 217 -7.68 -30.95 -12.13
N ILE A 218 -8.57 -30.43 -12.99
CA ILE A 218 -10.02 -30.70 -12.91
C ILE A 218 -10.32 -32.20 -12.98
N ARG A 219 -9.69 -32.94 -13.89
CA ARG A 219 -9.88 -34.40 -14.01
C ARG A 219 -9.37 -35.15 -12.77
N ASN A 220 -8.32 -34.66 -12.13
CA ASN A 220 -7.75 -35.29 -10.93
C ASN A 220 -8.62 -35.10 -9.69
N VAL A 221 -9.27 -33.93 -9.53
CA VAL A 221 -10.03 -33.60 -8.31
C VAL A 221 -11.55 -33.65 -8.50
N GLY A 222 -12.04 -33.81 -9.73
CA GLY A 222 -13.47 -33.75 -10.04
C GLY A 222 -14.33 -34.75 -9.27
N ALA A 223 -14.01 -36.05 -9.38
CA ALA A 223 -14.74 -37.09 -8.64
C ALA A 223 -14.55 -36.96 -7.10
N PRO A 224 -13.33 -36.75 -6.57
CA PRO A 224 -13.13 -36.52 -5.14
C PRO A 224 -13.94 -35.35 -4.55
N ILE A 225 -14.11 -34.24 -5.28
CA ILE A 225 -14.96 -33.12 -4.83
C ILE A 225 -16.44 -33.52 -4.81
N VAL A 226 -16.95 -34.17 -5.86
CA VAL A 226 -18.37 -34.56 -5.96
C VAL A 226 -18.75 -35.58 -4.89
N LEU A 227 -17.84 -36.49 -4.55
CA LEU A 227 -18.04 -37.52 -3.53
C LEU A 227 -17.77 -37.01 -2.09
N GLY A 228 -17.26 -35.80 -1.93
CA GLY A 228 -16.95 -35.19 -0.63
C GLY A 228 -15.67 -35.69 0.03
N GLU A 229 -14.80 -36.41 -0.70
CA GLU A 229 -13.46 -36.79 -0.23
C GLU A 229 -12.55 -35.56 -0.11
N ILE A 230 -12.66 -34.63 -1.08
CA ILE A 230 -12.19 -33.26 -0.94
C ILE A 230 -13.38 -32.45 -0.44
N PRO A 231 -13.33 -31.89 0.80
CA PRO A 231 -14.50 -31.28 1.42
C PRO A 231 -15.10 -30.09 0.65
N GLY A 232 -14.28 -29.39 -0.14
CA GLY A 232 -14.75 -28.31 -0.99
C GLY A 232 -13.62 -27.42 -1.49
N ILE A 233 -14.03 -26.39 -2.25
CA ILE A 233 -13.16 -25.32 -2.73
C ILE A 233 -13.48 -24.05 -1.94
N VAL A 234 -12.46 -23.42 -1.38
CA VAL A 234 -12.56 -22.14 -0.65
C VAL A 234 -11.82 -21.08 -1.44
N ALA A 235 -12.53 -20.01 -1.80
CA ALA A 235 -11.95 -18.86 -2.51
C ALA A 235 -11.81 -17.66 -1.55
N ILE A 236 -10.57 -17.30 -1.22
CA ILE A 236 -10.27 -16.14 -0.38
C ILE A 236 -9.80 -15.00 -1.30
N ILE A 237 -10.70 -14.07 -1.58
CA ILE A 237 -10.52 -12.99 -2.55
C ILE A 237 -10.94 -11.65 -1.95
N GLY A 238 -10.58 -10.55 -2.61
CA GLY A 238 -11.17 -9.24 -2.33
C GLY A 238 -10.16 -8.19 -1.87
N CYS A 239 -10.71 -7.16 -1.24
CA CYS A 239 -10.03 -5.91 -0.88
C CYS A 239 -9.47 -5.94 0.55
N ALA A 240 -8.43 -5.14 0.81
CA ALA A 240 -7.86 -4.96 2.14
C ALA A 240 -8.65 -3.95 3.00
N ASN A 241 -9.95 -4.23 3.20
CA ASN A 241 -10.81 -3.47 4.12
C ASN A 241 -11.26 -4.38 5.27
N TYR A 242 -10.30 -4.84 6.07
CA TYR A 242 -10.54 -5.77 7.15
C TYR A 242 -11.03 -5.03 8.39
N GLY A 243 -12.04 -5.58 9.08
CA GLY A 243 -12.52 -5.06 10.36
C GLY A 243 -11.63 -5.44 11.55
N LYS A 244 -10.57 -6.21 11.29
CA LYS A 244 -9.60 -6.75 12.25
C LYS A 244 -8.22 -6.84 11.60
N GLU A 245 -7.28 -7.45 12.32
CA GLU A 245 -5.89 -7.64 11.89
C GLU A 245 -5.78 -8.43 10.57
N ILE A 246 -4.80 -8.04 9.76
CA ILE A 246 -4.53 -8.62 8.44
C ILE A 246 -4.17 -10.11 8.52
N GLN A 247 -3.60 -10.56 9.65
CA GLN A 247 -3.16 -11.94 9.90
C GLN A 247 -4.32 -12.94 10.00
N GLU A 248 -5.55 -12.50 10.29
CA GLU A 248 -6.72 -13.41 10.35
C GLU A 248 -6.97 -14.13 9.01
N LEU A 249 -6.61 -13.52 7.88
CA LEU A 249 -6.71 -14.16 6.57
C LEU A 249 -5.77 -15.35 6.41
N TYR A 250 -4.55 -15.25 6.97
CA TYR A 250 -3.60 -16.36 6.95
C TYR A 250 -4.16 -17.53 7.76
N LEU A 251 -4.64 -17.27 8.98
CA LEU A 251 -5.21 -18.31 9.86
C LEU A 251 -6.40 -19.00 9.19
N LEU A 252 -7.26 -18.23 8.53
CA LEU A 252 -8.37 -18.77 7.75
C LEU A 252 -7.89 -19.71 6.64
N ALA A 253 -6.89 -19.28 5.86
CA ALA A 253 -6.33 -20.08 4.77
C ALA A 253 -5.64 -21.35 5.29
N GLU A 254 -4.88 -21.24 6.38
CA GLU A 254 -4.18 -22.36 7.02
C GLU A 254 -5.15 -23.43 7.53
N GLU A 255 -6.22 -23.03 8.23
CA GLU A 255 -7.23 -23.96 8.75
C GLU A 255 -7.88 -24.79 7.64
N PHE A 256 -8.20 -24.17 6.50
CA PHE A 256 -8.77 -24.89 5.37
C PHE A 256 -7.75 -25.79 4.66
N CYS A 257 -6.51 -25.33 4.51
CA CYS A 257 -5.42 -26.14 3.93
C CYS A 257 -5.14 -27.40 4.78
N VAL A 258 -5.05 -27.28 6.11
CA VAL A 258 -4.80 -28.41 7.03
C VAL A 258 -5.96 -29.41 7.02
N ARG A 259 -7.17 -28.96 6.68
CA ARG A 259 -8.37 -29.80 6.56
C ARG A 259 -8.61 -30.35 5.15
N ASN A 260 -7.59 -30.31 4.27
CA ASN A 260 -7.62 -30.82 2.90
C ASN A 260 -8.65 -30.14 1.97
N TYR A 261 -9.04 -28.89 2.25
CA TYR A 261 -9.77 -28.10 1.26
C TYR A 261 -8.85 -27.62 0.16
N ILE A 262 -9.40 -27.40 -1.04
CA ILE A 262 -8.70 -26.68 -2.10
C ILE A 262 -8.88 -25.18 -1.84
N VAL A 263 -7.82 -24.49 -1.46
CA VAL A 263 -7.84 -23.05 -1.23
C VAL A 263 -7.28 -22.30 -2.44
N VAL A 264 -8.06 -21.35 -2.96
CA VAL A 264 -7.64 -20.46 -4.05
C VAL A 264 -7.72 -19.00 -3.59
N VAL A 265 -6.75 -18.19 -4.00
CA VAL A 265 -6.61 -16.80 -3.52
C VAL A 265 -6.38 -15.83 -4.68
N SER A 266 -6.85 -14.59 -4.53
CA SER A 266 -6.59 -13.53 -5.51
C SER A 266 -6.63 -12.13 -4.89
N GLY A 267 -6.13 -11.13 -5.63
CA GLY A 267 -6.26 -9.72 -5.24
C GLY A 267 -5.43 -9.33 -4.01
N CYS A 268 -5.94 -8.40 -3.22
CA CYS A 268 -5.26 -7.95 -1.99
C CYS A 268 -5.12 -9.10 -0.99
N ALA A 269 -6.16 -9.91 -0.85
CA ALA A 269 -6.15 -11.07 0.05
C ALA A 269 -4.98 -12.03 -0.24
N ALA A 270 -4.66 -12.27 -1.52
CA ALA A 270 -3.51 -13.12 -1.88
C ALA A 270 -2.15 -12.53 -1.48
N MET A 271 -2.03 -11.20 -1.45
CA MET A 271 -0.83 -10.53 -0.96
C MET A 271 -0.74 -10.66 0.56
N ASP A 272 -1.87 -10.40 1.23
CA ASP A 272 -1.97 -10.25 2.67
C ASP A 272 -1.85 -11.60 3.41
N ILE A 273 -2.37 -12.70 2.85
CA ILE A 273 -2.15 -14.07 3.35
C ILE A 273 -0.64 -14.41 3.39
N GLY A 274 0.15 -13.82 2.49
CA GLY A 274 1.59 -14.04 2.43
C GLY A 274 2.38 -13.31 3.51
N LEU A 275 1.78 -12.42 4.30
CA LEU A 275 2.47 -11.58 5.30
C LEU A 275 2.82 -12.33 6.61
N VAL A 276 2.91 -13.66 6.55
CA VAL A 276 3.29 -14.53 7.66
C VAL A 276 4.47 -15.39 7.22
N LYS A 277 5.36 -15.71 8.16
CA LYS A 277 6.41 -16.72 7.99
C LYS A 277 6.13 -17.84 8.96
N ASN A 278 6.28 -19.07 8.49
CA ASN A 278 6.34 -20.21 9.39
C ASN A 278 7.59 -20.03 10.27
N GLU A 279 7.43 -20.21 11.58
CA GLU A 279 8.56 -20.39 12.49
C GLU A 279 9.31 -21.70 12.20
#